data_AF-A0A2E8XFL9-F1
#
_entry.id   AF-A0A2E8XFL9-F1
#
_cell.length_a   1.000
_cell.length_b   1.000
_cell.length_c   1.000
_cell.angle_alpha   90.00
_cell.angle_beta   90.00
_cell.angle_gamma   90.00
#
_symmetry.space_group_name_H-M   'P 1'
#
loop_
_entity.id
_entity.type
_entity.pdbx_description
1 polymer ?
#
loop_
_entity_poly.entity_id
_entity_poly.type
_entity_poly.pdbx_seq_one_letter_code
_entity_poly.pdbx_strand_id
1 'polypeptide(L)'
;MNSTSKNSNSFLPYSLVFITLALIAASATAQEPTLASRIQAASDSLALLDMKAKSCMDNLAQENTDQATNSCEEFLQSVDGELLADYLANCEVLKTWREQFVTGELERNEDSREYVDLLSGIEFSCGENALQRRTESVVSVFNILRGNSSQSQTASTLNRRIAESEFEQTANAERRLLQDSIRRQQQRSLLQSDRQWDDLQEELIRQQINRPPFPNN
;
A
#
# COMPACT_ATOMS: atom_id res chain seq x y z
N MET A 1 35.94 61.04 -42.40
CA MET A 1 37.05 61.70 -41.71
C MET A 1 36.65 61.86 -40.25
N ASN A 2 37.53 61.41 -39.34
CA ASN A 2 37.80 61.82 -37.94
C ASN A 2 36.77 62.74 -37.24
N SER A 3 36.46 62.62 -35.95
CA SER A 3 37.26 62.15 -34.82
C SER A 3 36.35 62.02 -33.60
N THR A 4 36.72 61.07 -32.75
CA THR A 4 36.29 60.89 -31.36
C THR A 4 36.72 62.04 -30.42
N SER A 5 36.13 62.01 -29.20
CA SER A 5 36.67 62.51 -27.90
C SER A 5 36.02 63.80 -27.37
N LYS A 6 35.61 63.95 -26.10
CA LYS A 6 35.54 63.13 -24.87
C LYS A 6 34.76 63.91 -23.79
N ASN A 7 34.16 63.15 -22.86
CA ASN A 7 33.96 63.44 -21.41
C ASN A 7 33.04 64.62 -21.01
N SER A 8 32.21 64.52 -19.97
CA SER A 8 32.56 64.02 -18.63
C SER A 8 31.33 63.54 -17.85
N ASN A 9 31.57 62.53 -17.01
CA ASN A 9 30.70 61.98 -15.97
C ASN A 9 30.06 63.05 -15.06
N SER A 10 28.86 62.80 -14.54
CA SER A 10 28.71 62.13 -13.23
C SER A 10 27.36 62.40 -12.52
N PHE A 11 26.96 61.40 -11.73
CA PHE A 11 26.00 61.41 -10.60
C PHE A 11 24.49 61.31 -10.88
N LEU A 12 24.00 60.07 -10.84
CA LEU A 12 22.71 59.73 -10.22
C LEU A 12 22.85 59.81 -8.69
N PRO A 13 21.77 60.13 -7.97
CA PRO A 13 21.22 59.08 -7.11
C PRO A 13 19.68 59.06 -7.03
N TYR A 14 19.16 57.82 -7.05
CA TYR A 14 18.06 57.31 -6.22
C TYR A 14 16.75 58.13 -6.16
N SER A 15 15.78 57.77 -7.00
CA SER A 15 14.36 57.87 -6.66
C SER A 15 13.86 56.48 -6.24
N LEU A 16 13.51 56.36 -4.96
CA LEU A 16 12.87 55.20 -4.34
C LEU A 16 11.48 54.98 -4.96
N VAL A 17 11.38 53.97 -5.82
CA VAL A 17 10.10 53.42 -6.27
C VAL A 17 9.75 52.29 -5.30
N PHE A 18 8.95 52.59 -4.28
CA PHE A 18 8.32 51.57 -3.43
C PHE A 18 7.11 50.99 -4.17
N ILE A 19 7.33 49.97 -5.00
CA ILE A 19 6.26 49.09 -5.47
C ILE A 19 6.08 48.00 -4.40
N THR A 20 5.11 48.20 -3.50
CA THR A 20 4.63 47.13 -2.63
C THR A 20 3.74 46.20 -3.45
N LEU A 21 4.36 45.22 -4.10
CA LEU A 21 3.65 44.09 -4.68
C LEU A 21 3.24 43.16 -3.52
N ALA A 22 2.01 43.31 -3.05
CA ALA A 22 1.43 42.35 -2.13
C ALA A 22 1.25 41.02 -2.89
N LEU A 23 2.25 40.14 -2.79
CA LEU A 23 2.05 38.72 -3.06
C LEU A 23 1.07 38.21 -2.01
N ILE A 24 -0.21 38.18 -2.38
CA ILE A 24 -1.17 37.31 -1.73
C ILE A 24 -0.71 35.91 -2.09
N ALA A 25 0.13 35.32 -1.24
CA ALA A 25 0.35 33.89 -1.24
C ALA A 25 -1.01 33.27 -0.89
N ALA A 26 -1.79 32.93 -1.91
CA ALA A 26 -2.87 31.98 -1.75
C ALA A 26 -2.18 30.65 -1.39
N SER A 27 -2.03 30.41 -0.09
CA SER A 27 -1.74 29.08 0.43
C SER A 27 -2.95 28.23 0.08
N ALA A 28 -2.92 27.63 -1.11
CA ALA A 28 -3.77 26.51 -1.45
C ALA A 28 -3.45 25.44 -0.41
N THR A 29 -4.34 25.29 0.57
CA THR A 29 -4.34 24.09 1.40
C THR A 29 -4.69 22.96 0.43
N ALA A 30 -3.68 22.24 -0.05
CA ALA A 30 -3.91 20.94 -0.64
C ALA A 30 -4.51 20.08 0.48
N GLN A 31 -5.84 20.01 0.55
CA GLN A 31 -6.50 19.07 1.45
C GLN A 31 -5.98 17.69 1.08
N GLU A 32 -5.51 16.94 2.07
CA GLU A 32 -5.09 15.57 1.83
C GLU A 32 -6.27 14.79 1.21
N PRO A 33 -6.02 13.97 0.18
CA PRO A 33 -7.06 13.15 -0.42
C PRO A 33 -7.78 12.32 0.62
N THR A 34 -9.11 12.39 0.64
CA THR A 34 -9.96 11.61 1.55
C THR A 34 -9.81 10.12 1.27
N LEU A 35 -10.09 9.27 2.27
CA LEU A 35 -10.03 7.81 2.10
C LEU A 35 -10.92 7.32 0.95
N ALA A 36 -12.14 7.84 0.83
CA ALA A 36 -13.04 7.52 -0.26
C ALA A 36 -12.45 7.88 -1.64
N SER A 37 -11.83 9.06 -1.75
CA SER A 37 -11.17 9.46 -3.00
C SER A 37 -9.98 8.58 -3.37
N ARG A 38 -9.22 8.11 -2.36
CA ARG A 38 -8.10 7.19 -2.56
C ARG A 38 -8.56 5.79 -2.97
N ILE A 39 -9.66 5.29 -2.42
CA ILE A 39 -10.29 4.02 -2.83
C ILE A 39 -10.71 4.10 -4.30
N GLN A 40 -11.34 5.20 -4.68
CA GLN A 40 -11.75 5.43 -6.07
C GLN A 40 -10.53 5.49 -7.00
N ALA A 41 -9.50 6.29 -6.65
CA ALA A 41 -8.28 6.40 -7.44
C ALA A 41 -7.55 5.06 -7.61
N ALA A 42 -7.48 4.24 -6.56
CA ALA A 42 -6.90 2.89 -6.65
C ALA A 42 -7.72 1.98 -7.58
N SER A 43 -9.05 2.04 -7.49
CA SER A 43 -9.95 1.27 -8.36
C SER A 43 -9.85 1.70 -9.83
N ASP A 44 -9.80 3.00 -10.09
CA ASP A 44 -9.64 3.57 -11.43
C ASP A 44 -8.30 3.18 -12.04
N SER A 45 -7.23 3.15 -11.23
CA SER A 45 -5.91 2.73 -11.69
C SER A 45 -5.89 1.26 -12.12
N LEU A 46 -6.55 0.37 -11.38
CA LEU A 46 -6.69 -1.03 -11.76
C LEU A 46 -7.51 -1.20 -13.05
N ALA A 47 -8.62 -0.47 -13.18
CA ALA A 47 -9.44 -0.50 -14.39
C ALA A 47 -8.66 0.00 -15.62
N LEU A 48 -7.87 1.06 -15.46
CA LEU A 48 -7.05 1.61 -16.54
C LEU A 48 -5.90 0.67 -16.92
N LEU A 49 -5.24 0.04 -15.95
CA LEU A 49 -4.23 -0.99 -16.19
C LEU A 49 -4.83 -2.17 -16.97
N ASP A 50 -6.03 -2.63 -16.60
CA ASP A 50 -6.70 -3.73 -17.29
C ASP A 50 -7.13 -3.37 -18.70
N MET A 51 -7.62 -2.15 -18.91
CA MET A 51 -7.94 -1.62 -20.24
C MET A 51 -6.72 -1.61 -21.15
N LYS A 52 -5.57 -1.14 -20.64
CA LYS A 52 -4.32 -1.12 -21.42
C LYS A 52 -3.82 -2.52 -21.73
N ALA A 53 -3.89 -3.45 -20.77
CA ALA A 53 -3.59 -4.85 -21.02
C ALA A 53 -4.52 -5.44 -22.10
N LYS A 54 -5.84 -5.22 -21.99
CA LYS A 54 -6.81 -5.68 -22.98
C LYS A 54 -6.47 -5.16 -24.38
N SER A 55 -6.12 -3.89 -24.51
CA SER A 55 -5.74 -3.30 -25.80
C SER A 55 -4.49 -3.97 -26.39
N CYS A 56 -3.45 -4.21 -25.59
CA CYS A 56 -2.28 -4.99 -26.02
C CYS A 56 -2.68 -6.38 -26.50
N MET A 57 -3.52 -7.08 -25.74
CA MET A 57 -3.99 -8.43 -26.07
C MET A 57 -4.77 -8.47 -27.39
N ASP A 58 -5.74 -7.57 -27.55
CA ASP A 58 -6.61 -7.51 -28.72
C ASP A 58 -5.81 -7.20 -29.98
N ASN A 59 -4.82 -6.30 -29.89
CA ASN A 59 -3.96 -5.96 -31.02
C ASN A 59 -2.96 -7.07 -31.36
N LEU A 60 -2.43 -7.80 -30.35
CA LEU A 60 -1.62 -9.01 -30.58
C LEU A 60 -2.42 -10.08 -31.34
N ALA A 61 -3.70 -10.28 -30.99
CA ALA A 61 -4.57 -11.28 -31.62
C ALA A 61 -4.95 -10.93 -33.07
N GLN A 62 -4.92 -9.64 -33.44
CA GLN A 62 -5.26 -9.15 -34.78
C GLN A 62 -4.07 -9.13 -35.76
N GLU A 63 -2.89 -9.64 -35.35
CA GLU A 63 -1.64 -9.65 -36.14
C GLU A 63 -1.18 -8.26 -36.63
N ASN A 64 -1.72 -7.19 -36.03
CA ASN A 64 -1.45 -5.81 -36.44
C ASN A 64 -0.18 -5.31 -35.76
N THR A 65 0.98 -5.61 -36.36
CA THR A 65 2.29 -5.63 -35.67
C THR A 65 2.68 -4.29 -35.04
N ASP A 66 2.43 -3.18 -35.73
CA ASP A 66 2.75 -1.84 -35.24
C ASP A 66 1.83 -1.41 -34.08
N GLN A 67 0.52 -1.69 -34.20
CA GLN A 67 -0.46 -1.38 -33.15
C GLN A 67 -0.27 -2.26 -31.92
N ALA A 68 0.07 -3.54 -32.11
CA ALA A 68 0.41 -4.45 -31.04
C ALA A 68 1.64 -3.97 -30.28
N THR A 69 2.70 -3.56 -31.00
CA THR A 69 3.92 -3.03 -30.39
C THR A 69 3.62 -1.80 -29.53
N ASN A 70 2.92 -0.81 -30.08
CA ASN A 70 2.60 0.42 -29.37
C ASN A 70 1.72 0.18 -28.13
N SER A 71 0.63 -0.59 -28.28
CA SER A 71 -0.30 -0.84 -27.17
C SER A 71 0.31 -1.70 -26.05
N CYS A 72 1.17 -2.66 -26.40
CA CYS A 72 1.91 -3.45 -25.41
C CYS A 72 3.01 -2.64 -24.73
N GLU A 73 3.69 -1.75 -25.44
CA GLU A 73 4.64 -0.82 -24.83
C GLU A 73 3.94 0.15 -23.87
N GLU A 74 2.81 0.74 -24.25
CA GLU A 74 2.02 1.59 -23.35
C GLU A 74 1.56 0.86 -22.09
N PHE A 75 1.13 -0.40 -22.22
CA PHE A 75 0.77 -1.23 -21.08
C PHE A 75 1.98 -1.44 -20.16
N LEU A 76 3.13 -1.84 -20.71
CA LEU A 76 4.35 -2.05 -19.93
C LEU A 76 4.84 -0.76 -19.26
N GLN A 77 4.82 0.37 -19.97
CA GLN A 77 5.13 1.68 -19.40
C GLN A 77 4.19 2.06 -18.26
N SER A 78 2.92 1.66 -18.32
CA SER A 78 1.95 1.93 -17.25
C SER A 78 2.18 1.05 -16.02
N VAL A 79 2.67 -0.17 -16.21
CA VAL A 79 3.11 -1.07 -15.14
C VAL A 79 4.40 -0.55 -14.49
N ASP A 80 5.37 -0.09 -15.28
CA ASP A 80 6.66 0.40 -14.77
C ASP A 80 6.64 1.89 -14.38
N GLY A 81 5.53 2.58 -14.61
CA GLY A 81 5.42 4.03 -14.52
C GLY A 81 4.48 4.54 -13.42
N GLU A 82 4.08 5.79 -13.59
CA GLU A 82 3.28 6.55 -12.61
C GLU A 82 1.97 5.88 -12.24
N LEU A 83 1.29 5.24 -13.20
CA LEU A 83 -0.01 4.61 -12.95
C LEU A 83 0.04 3.51 -11.86
N LEU A 84 1.00 2.58 -11.94
CA LEU A 84 1.15 1.56 -10.91
C LEU A 84 1.71 2.15 -9.61
N ALA A 85 2.63 3.12 -9.70
CA ALA A 85 3.19 3.80 -8.53
C ALA A 85 2.10 4.51 -7.72
N ASP A 86 1.20 5.25 -8.38
CA ASP A 86 0.08 5.95 -7.76
C ASP A 86 -0.94 4.99 -7.15
N TYR A 87 -1.23 3.87 -7.83
CA TYR A 87 -2.03 2.79 -7.26
C TYR A 87 -1.43 2.29 -5.94
N LEU A 88 -0.14 1.96 -5.94
CA LEU A 88 0.55 1.45 -4.75
C LEU A 88 0.59 2.49 -3.62
N ALA A 89 0.85 3.76 -3.93
CA ALA A 89 0.89 4.85 -2.96
C ALA A 89 -0.49 5.08 -2.30
N ASN A 90 -1.58 5.03 -3.07
CA ASN A 90 -2.92 5.09 -2.51
C ASN A 90 -3.22 3.88 -1.62
N CYS A 91 -2.84 2.68 -2.07
CA CYS A 91 -3.05 1.46 -1.31
C CYS A 91 -2.25 1.40 -0.01
N GLU A 92 -1.04 1.98 0.03
CA GLU A 92 -0.25 2.07 1.26
C GLU A 92 -1.00 2.87 2.34
N VAL A 93 -1.44 4.10 2.00
CA VAL A 93 -2.20 4.95 2.92
C VAL A 93 -3.48 4.27 3.40
N LEU A 94 -4.22 3.64 2.49
CA LEU A 94 -5.46 2.93 2.81
C LEU A 94 -5.23 1.71 3.72
N LYS A 95 -4.16 0.94 3.49
CA LYS A 95 -3.80 -0.21 4.34
C LYS A 95 -3.38 0.24 5.73
N THR A 96 -2.59 1.31 5.84
CA THR A 96 -2.22 1.90 7.12
C THR A 96 -3.46 2.35 7.90
N TRP A 97 -4.39 3.06 7.24
CA TRP A 97 -5.64 3.46 7.89
C TRP A 97 -6.44 2.25 8.39
N ARG A 98 -6.58 1.20 7.56
CA ARG A 98 -7.27 -0.04 7.95
C ARG A 98 -6.62 -0.69 9.17
N GLU A 99 -5.29 -0.75 9.21
CA GLU A 99 -4.55 -1.33 10.34
C GLU A 99 -4.80 -0.53 11.63
N GLN A 100 -4.72 0.79 11.58
CA GLN A 100 -5.01 1.68 12.71
C GLN A 100 -6.48 1.56 13.17
N PHE A 101 -7.41 1.43 12.22
CA PHE A 101 -8.83 1.22 12.52
C PHE A 101 -9.08 -0.11 13.25
N VAL A 102 -8.47 -1.20 12.78
CA VAL A 102 -8.65 -2.55 13.35
C VAL A 102 -7.96 -2.70 14.71
N THR A 103 -6.80 -2.09 14.89
CA THR A 103 -6.04 -2.11 16.17
C THR A 103 -6.64 -1.20 17.24
N GLY A 104 -7.59 -0.33 16.87
CA GLY A 104 -8.28 0.56 17.80
C GLY A 104 -7.51 1.84 18.12
N GLU A 105 -6.53 2.20 17.30
CA GLU A 105 -5.77 3.45 17.41
C GLU A 105 -6.58 4.68 16.98
N LEU A 106 -7.64 4.48 16.18
CA LEU A 106 -8.55 5.54 15.74
C LEU A 106 -9.77 5.64 16.66
N GLU A 107 -10.15 6.87 17.00
CA GLU A 107 -11.44 7.15 17.65
C GLU A 107 -12.58 6.71 16.72
N ARG A 108 -13.47 5.85 17.24
CA ARG A 108 -14.61 5.33 16.50
C ARG A 108 -15.85 6.14 16.82
N ASN A 109 -16.43 6.75 15.79
CA ASN A 109 -17.71 7.43 15.88
C ASN A 109 -18.83 6.37 15.85
N GLU A 110 -20.02 6.67 16.37
CA GLU A 110 -21.13 5.69 16.45
C GLU A 110 -21.68 5.25 15.08
N ASP A 111 -21.36 5.95 13.98
CA ASP A 111 -21.83 5.60 12.65
C ASP A 111 -21.04 4.45 12.03
N SER A 112 -21.35 3.24 12.50
CA SER A 112 -20.72 1.98 12.08
C SER A 112 -20.81 1.69 10.57
N ARG A 113 -21.73 2.33 9.84
CA ARG A 113 -22.00 2.01 8.43
C ARG A 113 -20.94 2.57 7.48
N GLU A 114 -20.55 3.82 7.69
CA GLU A 114 -19.51 4.48 6.88
C GLU A 114 -18.18 3.74 6.98
N TYR A 115 -17.82 3.27 8.17
CA TYR A 115 -16.60 2.49 8.37
C TYR A 115 -16.64 1.12 7.68
N VAL A 116 -17.81 0.47 7.65
CA VAL A 116 -17.96 -0.80 6.92
C VAL A 116 -17.78 -0.57 5.42
N ASP A 117 -18.34 0.50 4.87
CA ASP A 117 -18.20 0.84 3.45
C ASP A 117 -16.73 1.17 3.11
N LEU A 118 -16.05 1.93 3.96
CA LEU A 118 -14.61 2.22 3.81
C LEU A 118 -13.76 0.95 3.87
N LEU A 119 -13.97 0.08 4.87
CA LEU A 119 -13.24 -1.18 5.00
C LEU A 119 -13.46 -2.09 3.80
N SER A 120 -14.72 -2.21 3.35
CA SER A 120 -15.08 -3.02 2.19
C SER A 120 -14.43 -2.46 0.92
N GLY A 121 -14.47 -1.14 0.71
CA GLY A 121 -13.84 -0.48 -0.42
C GLY A 121 -12.31 -0.65 -0.44
N ILE A 122 -11.65 -0.56 0.72
CA ILE A 122 -10.21 -0.80 0.85
C ILE A 122 -9.86 -2.24 0.53
N GLU A 123 -10.61 -3.22 1.04
CA GLU A 123 -10.35 -4.62 0.74
C GLU A 123 -10.63 -4.94 -0.73
N PHE A 124 -11.65 -4.32 -1.33
CA PHE A 124 -11.97 -4.51 -2.73
C PHE A 124 -10.86 -4.00 -3.67
N SER A 125 -10.32 -2.81 -3.38
CA SER A 125 -9.36 -2.08 -4.23
C SER A 125 -7.90 -2.40 -3.93
N CYS A 126 -7.55 -2.60 -2.66
CA CYS A 126 -6.19 -2.73 -2.18
C CYS A 126 -5.96 -3.98 -1.33
N GLY A 127 -6.97 -4.85 -1.24
CA GLY A 127 -6.89 -6.13 -0.55
C GLY A 127 -5.88 -7.09 -1.17
N GLU A 128 -5.80 -8.27 -0.57
CA GLU A 128 -4.84 -9.27 -1.03
C GLU A 128 -5.18 -9.73 -2.45
N ASN A 129 -4.18 -9.69 -3.33
CA ASN A 129 -4.32 -10.01 -4.76
C ASN A 129 -5.37 -9.16 -5.48
N ALA A 130 -5.68 -7.95 -5.00
CA ALA A 130 -6.66 -7.07 -5.64
C ALA A 130 -6.32 -6.81 -7.11
N LEU A 131 -5.04 -6.52 -7.43
CA LEU A 131 -4.59 -6.37 -8.81
C LEU A 131 -4.96 -7.60 -9.65
N GLN A 132 -4.47 -8.78 -9.29
CA GLN A 132 -4.78 -10.01 -10.01
C GLN A 132 -6.29 -10.32 -10.13
N ARG A 133 -7.06 -10.10 -9.07
CA ARG A 133 -8.50 -10.43 -9.03
C ARG A 133 -9.38 -9.41 -9.76
N ARG A 134 -8.89 -8.19 -9.93
CA ARG A 134 -9.64 -7.08 -10.55
C ARG A 134 -9.16 -6.77 -11.97
N THR A 135 -8.08 -7.39 -12.41
CA THR A 135 -7.58 -7.26 -13.77
C THR A 135 -7.55 -8.63 -14.46
N GLU A 136 -8.50 -8.88 -15.36
CA GLU A 136 -8.60 -10.14 -16.12
C GLU A 136 -7.51 -10.23 -17.22
N SER A 137 -7.25 -9.09 -17.85
CA SER A 137 -6.42 -8.99 -19.04
C SER A 137 -4.93 -8.87 -18.71
N VAL A 138 -4.59 -8.24 -17.57
CA VAL A 138 -3.20 -8.04 -17.13
C VAL A 138 -2.45 -9.36 -17.00
N VAL A 139 -3.02 -10.33 -16.26
CA VAL A 139 -2.40 -11.65 -16.07
C VAL A 139 -2.22 -12.39 -17.40
N SER A 140 -3.24 -12.31 -18.25
CA SER A 140 -3.27 -12.98 -19.55
C SER A 140 -2.22 -12.40 -20.51
N VAL A 141 -2.09 -11.07 -20.59
CA VAL A 141 -1.05 -10.41 -21.39
C VAL A 141 0.34 -10.76 -20.89
N PHE A 142 0.57 -10.77 -19.58
CA PHE A 142 1.88 -11.16 -19.05
C PHE A 142 2.29 -12.58 -19.48
N ASN A 143 1.36 -13.53 -19.48
CA ASN A 143 1.62 -14.89 -19.94
C ASN A 143 1.96 -14.94 -21.43
N ILE A 144 1.24 -14.17 -22.26
CA ILE A 144 1.48 -14.08 -23.70
C ILE A 144 2.85 -13.45 -23.99
N LEU A 145 3.16 -12.31 -23.35
CA LEU A 145 4.43 -11.62 -23.53
C LEU A 145 5.62 -12.48 -23.05
N ARG A 146 5.47 -13.20 -21.94
CA ARG A 146 6.50 -14.13 -21.42
C ARG A 146 6.77 -15.30 -22.38
N GLY A 147 5.72 -15.83 -23.02
CA GLY A 147 5.84 -16.87 -24.05
C GLY A 147 6.58 -16.40 -25.30
N ASN A 148 6.42 -15.12 -25.66
CA ASN A 148 7.08 -14.52 -26.82
C ASN A 148 8.50 -13.99 -26.50
N SER A 149 8.81 -13.69 -25.24
CA SER A 149 10.06 -13.05 -24.82
C SER A 149 11.22 -14.03 -24.56
N SER A 150 11.61 -14.82 -25.56
CA SER A 150 12.89 -15.54 -25.54
C SER A 150 14.11 -14.61 -25.67
N GLN A 151 13.89 -13.29 -25.78
CA GLN A 151 14.92 -12.33 -26.18
C GLN A 151 14.63 -10.90 -25.70
N SER A 152 14.54 -10.64 -24.39
CA SER A 152 14.71 -9.27 -23.88
C SER A 152 15.09 -9.22 -22.40
N GLN A 153 16.12 -8.42 -22.08
CA GLN A 153 16.68 -8.25 -20.74
C GLN A 153 15.68 -7.65 -19.74
N THR A 154 14.58 -7.03 -20.19
CA THR A 154 13.47 -6.52 -19.35
C THR A 154 12.66 -7.62 -18.66
N ALA A 155 12.60 -8.82 -19.24
CA ALA A 155 11.95 -9.98 -18.62
C ALA A 155 12.66 -10.44 -17.32
N SER A 156 13.95 -10.10 -17.14
CA SER A 156 14.71 -10.52 -15.95
C SER A 156 14.34 -9.74 -14.69
N THR A 157 14.13 -8.43 -14.81
CA THR A 157 13.67 -7.56 -13.71
C THR A 157 12.21 -7.79 -13.35
N LEU A 158 11.36 -8.08 -14.35
CA LEU A 158 9.94 -8.38 -14.16
C LEU A 158 9.70 -9.77 -13.55
N ASN A 159 10.37 -10.82 -14.05
CA ASN A 159 10.33 -12.14 -13.41
C ASN A 159 10.87 -12.07 -11.97
N ARG A 160 11.86 -11.21 -11.71
CA ARG A 160 12.34 -10.98 -10.34
C ARG A 160 11.27 -10.33 -9.47
N ARG A 161 10.56 -9.30 -9.93
CA ARG A 161 9.49 -8.63 -9.14
C ARG A 161 8.27 -9.53 -8.92
N ILE A 162 7.91 -10.37 -9.90
CA ILE A 162 6.82 -11.34 -9.76
C ILE A 162 7.23 -12.45 -8.81
N ALA A 163 8.44 -13.01 -8.94
CA ALA A 163 8.96 -14.01 -8.02
C ALA A 163 9.13 -13.44 -6.60
N GLU A 164 9.50 -12.16 -6.47
CA GLU A 164 9.58 -11.45 -5.19
C GLU A 164 8.19 -11.23 -4.59
N SER A 165 7.18 -10.90 -5.40
CA SER A 165 5.77 -10.86 -4.97
C SER A 165 5.27 -12.25 -4.56
N GLU A 166 5.57 -13.30 -5.30
CA GLU A 166 5.21 -14.70 -4.97
C GLU A 166 5.94 -15.19 -3.70
N PHE A 167 7.19 -14.77 -3.53
CA PHE A 167 7.98 -15.04 -2.33
C PHE A 167 7.45 -14.28 -1.12
N GLU A 168 7.11 -13.00 -1.26
CA GLU A 168 6.44 -12.22 -0.21
C GLU A 168 5.07 -12.80 0.15
N GLN A 169 4.31 -13.31 -0.83
CA GLN A 169 3.05 -14.02 -0.60
C GLN A 169 3.28 -15.29 0.24
N THR A 170 4.28 -16.10 -0.10
CA THR A 170 4.61 -17.31 0.65
C THR A 170 5.11 -16.97 2.05
N ALA A 171 6.02 -16.00 2.16
CA ALA A 171 6.57 -15.55 3.45
C ALA A 171 5.50 -14.94 4.36
N ASN A 172 4.55 -14.16 3.81
CA ASN A 172 3.44 -13.59 4.59
C ASN A 172 2.41 -14.65 4.99
N ALA A 173 2.11 -15.62 4.12
CA ALA A 173 1.26 -16.75 4.46
C ALA A 173 1.88 -17.62 5.57
N GLU A 174 3.18 -17.94 5.45
CA GLU A 174 3.94 -18.65 6.49
C GLU A 174 3.99 -17.84 7.79
N ARG A 175 4.23 -16.53 7.72
CA ARG A 175 4.24 -15.65 8.89
C ARG A 175 2.88 -15.63 9.61
N ARG A 176 1.76 -15.60 8.87
CA ARG A 176 0.42 -15.71 9.44
C ARG A 176 0.19 -17.07 10.10
N LEU A 177 0.62 -18.15 9.46
CA LEU A 177 0.54 -19.51 10.03
C LEU A 177 1.38 -19.63 11.31
N LEU A 178 2.59 -19.06 11.31
CA LEU A 178 3.47 -19.03 12.48
C LEU A 178 2.85 -18.20 13.61
N GLN A 179 2.33 -17.02 13.32
CA GLN A 179 1.62 -16.19 14.31
C GLN A 179 0.42 -16.91 14.92
N ASP A 180 -0.39 -17.60 14.12
CA ASP A 180 -1.52 -18.39 14.62
C ASP A 180 -1.04 -19.57 15.49
N SER A 181 0.04 -20.24 15.08
CA SER A 181 0.63 -21.33 15.86
C SER A 181 1.17 -20.87 17.22
N ILE A 182 1.83 -19.70 17.28
CA ILE A 182 2.34 -19.08 18.51
C ILE A 182 1.17 -18.68 19.41
N ARG A 183 0.13 -18.05 18.86
CA ARG A 183 -1.08 -17.67 19.62
C ARG A 183 -1.75 -18.88 20.26
N ARG A 184 -1.91 -19.98 19.50
CA ARG A 184 -2.47 -21.24 20.02
C ARG A 184 -1.56 -21.89 21.06
N GLN A 185 -0.25 -21.78 20.93
CA GLN A 185 0.70 -22.28 21.93
C GLN A 185 0.63 -21.47 23.23
N GLN A 186 0.57 -20.14 23.14
CA GLN A 186 0.40 -19.27 24.30
C GLN A 186 -0.91 -19.56 25.04
N GLN A 187 -2.02 -19.70 24.33
CA GLN A 187 -3.30 -20.08 24.94
C GLN A 187 -3.22 -21.44 25.65
N ARG A 188 -2.59 -22.44 25.03
CA ARG A 188 -2.38 -23.75 25.68
C ARG A 188 -1.50 -23.64 26.93
N SER A 189 -0.45 -22.84 26.89
CA SER A 189 0.44 -22.61 28.04
C SER A 189 -0.30 -21.94 29.19
N LEU A 190 -1.16 -20.95 28.91
CA LEU A 190 -1.96 -20.27 29.93
C LEU A 190 -2.94 -21.24 30.59
N LEU A 191 -3.67 -22.03 29.80
CA LEU A 191 -4.59 -23.04 30.32
C LEU A 191 -3.90 -24.12 31.15
N GLN A 192 -2.67 -24.51 30.79
CA GLN A 192 -1.87 -25.44 31.59
C GLN A 192 -1.40 -24.81 32.89
N SER A 193 -0.99 -23.54 32.87
CA SER A 193 -0.60 -22.81 34.06
C SER A 193 -1.78 -22.64 35.04
N ASP A 194 -2.97 -22.31 34.54
CA ASP A 194 -4.17 -22.17 35.37
C ASP A 194 -4.52 -23.48 36.07
N ARG A 195 -4.48 -24.61 35.35
CA ARG A 195 -4.70 -25.92 35.97
C ARG A 195 -3.67 -26.26 37.04
N GLN A 196 -2.40 -25.93 36.82
CA GLN A 196 -1.36 -26.15 37.83
C GLN A 196 -1.60 -25.28 39.07
N TRP A 197 -2.08 -24.06 38.91
CA TRP A 197 -2.48 -23.21 40.03
C TRP A 197 -3.67 -23.76 40.78
N ASP A 198 -4.69 -24.26 40.08
CA ASP A 198 -5.85 -24.89 40.68
C ASP A 198 -5.47 -26.14 41.49
N ASP A 199 -4.63 -27.02 40.92
CA ASP A 199 -4.13 -28.23 41.60
C ASP A 199 -3.34 -27.87 42.88
N LEU A 200 -2.49 -26.83 42.81
CA LEU A 200 -1.74 -26.33 43.97
C LEU A 200 -2.66 -25.75 45.04
N GLN A 201 -3.68 -24.97 44.65
CA GLN A 201 -4.65 -24.44 45.60
C GLN A 201 -5.44 -25.56 46.28
N GLU A 202 -5.86 -26.58 45.52
CA GLU A 202 -6.55 -27.74 46.07
C GLU A 202 -5.68 -28.45 47.11
N GLU A 203 -4.40 -28.66 46.80
CA GLU A 203 -3.47 -29.32 47.72
C GLU A 203 -3.20 -28.48 48.98
N LEU A 204 -3.08 -27.15 48.85
CA LEU A 204 -2.93 -26.24 50.00
C LEU A 204 -4.17 -26.27 50.91
N ILE A 205 -5.37 -26.32 50.32
CA ILE A 205 -6.62 -26.45 51.07
C ILE A 205 -6.67 -27.80 51.80
N ARG A 206 -6.32 -28.90 51.12
CA ARG A 206 -6.25 -30.24 51.72
C ARG A 206 -5.29 -30.27 52.92
N GLN A 207 -4.14 -29.61 52.82
CA GLN A 207 -3.18 -29.52 53.92
C GLN A 207 -3.68 -28.65 55.09
N GLN A 208 -4.45 -27.59 54.83
CA GLN A 208 -5.08 -26.80 55.90
C GLN A 208 -6.17 -27.59 56.63
N ILE A 209 -6.95 -28.41 55.93
CA ILE A 209 -8.02 -29.22 56.50
C ILE A 209 -7.45 -30.41 57.30
N ASN A 210 -6.37 -31.04 56.82
CA ASN A 210 -5.69 -32.14 57.50
C ASN A 210 -4.60 -31.70 58.49
N ARG A 211 -4.49 -30.41 58.83
CA ARG A 211 -3.60 -29.98 59.91
C ARG A 211 -4.12 -30.55 61.23
N PRO A 212 -3.37 -31.44 61.92
CA PRO A 212 -3.76 -31.89 63.24
C PRO A 212 -3.82 -30.66 64.17
N PRO A 213 -4.76 -30.63 65.13
CA PRO A 213 -4.81 -29.54 66.10
C PRO A 213 -3.45 -29.46 66.79
N PHE A 214 -2.91 -28.25 66.89
CA PHE A 214 -1.65 -28.01 67.58
C PHE A 214 -1.70 -28.68 68.97
N PRO A 215 -0.65 -29.41 69.39
CA PRO A 215 -0.62 -29.96 70.73
C PRO A 215 -0.64 -28.79 71.71
N ASN A 216 -1.72 -28.70 72.49
CA ASN A 216 -1.86 -27.74 73.56
C ASN A 216 -0.76 -28.00 74.60
N ASN A 217 0.03 -26.97 74.91
CA ASN A 217 0.85 -26.91 76.12
C ASN A 217 -0.04 -26.62 77.33
#